data_AF-A0A9W8P5X9-F1
#
_entry.id   AF-A0A9W8P5X9-F1
#
_cell.length_a   1.000
_cell.length_b   1.000
_cell.length_c   1.000
_cell.angle_alpha   90.00
_cell.angle_beta   90.00
_cell.angle_gamma   90.00
#
_symmetry.space_group_name_H-M   'P 1'
#
loop_
_entity.id
_entity.type
_entity.pdbx_description
1 polymer ?
#
loop_
_entity_poly.entity_id
_entity_poly.type
_entity_poly.pdbx_seq_one_letter_code
_entity_poly.pdbx_strand_id
1 'polypeptide(L)'
;MSSPTLDLTQPLSEILRLSTKEAHDSIAFSPAAAKLSNGELLKEEYVRFLMMLWHVYAALEEGLERHATHPVLEPTYNPTLLKRAPSLSSDIAQLLQVPESTWESHPLHQSLINSPPQAMSAYVERIHAISNSGDPTPLVAHAYVRYLGDLSGGQTIRHSLAKAYNLDEAASEGLSFYAFKELSSSKPASLGEMKRIKDWFRNGMNEGAGDNVAVKAAIAQEASDVFRYNGDLFGAILEHPDLDQVQKELPVSPKAHYGSGFAVSSVLAVITAVSVAHFFLVVGGFSGPRGFAKLAAAEQWFTSFWGATV
;
A
#
# COMPACT_ATOMS: atom_id res chain seq x y z
N MET A 1 -10.14 -23.35 -21.39
CA MET A 1 -9.04 -23.96 -20.62
C MET A 1 -9.61 -24.28 -19.26
N SER A 2 -9.59 -25.55 -18.84
CA SER A 2 -10.10 -25.92 -17.51
C SER A 2 -9.15 -25.30 -16.47
N SER A 3 -9.69 -24.49 -15.56
CA SER A 3 -8.93 -24.01 -14.41
C SER A 3 -8.28 -25.21 -13.71
N PRO A 4 -6.99 -25.16 -13.34
CA PRO A 4 -6.34 -26.27 -12.68
C PRO A 4 -7.14 -26.66 -11.44
N THR A 5 -7.52 -27.93 -11.35
CA THR A 5 -8.24 -28.46 -10.18
C THR A 5 -7.40 -28.20 -8.93
N LEU A 6 -7.95 -27.47 -7.96
CA LEU A 6 -7.25 -27.15 -6.71
C LEU A 6 -6.97 -28.44 -5.93
N ASP A 7 -5.70 -28.72 -5.65
CA ASP A 7 -5.32 -29.80 -4.75
C ASP A 7 -5.50 -29.35 -3.30
N LEU A 8 -6.64 -29.73 -2.72
CA LEU A 8 -7.05 -29.37 -1.37
C LEU A 8 -6.33 -30.16 -0.26
N THR A 9 -5.44 -31.09 -0.62
CA THR A 9 -4.58 -31.80 0.35
C THR A 9 -3.40 -30.93 0.81
N GLN A 10 -3.07 -29.88 0.04
CA GLN A 10 -2.01 -28.93 0.39
C GLN A 10 -2.38 -28.07 1.63
N PRO A 11 -1.38 -27.44 2.28
CA PRO A 11 -1.64 -26.41 3.28
C PRO A 11 -2.48 -25.27 2.70
N LEU A 12 -3.41 -24.72 3.49
CA LEU A 12 -4.31 -23.64 3.06
C LEU A 12 -3.56 -22.45 2.46
N SER A 13 -2.43 -22.06 3.05
CA SER A 13 -1.60 -20.97 2.55
C SER A 13 -1.12 -21.19 1.11
N GLU A 14 -0.85 -22.44 0.74
CA GLU A 14 -0.39 -22.79 -0.61
C GLU A 14 -1.55 -22.83 -1.60
N ILE A 15 -2.69 -23.39 -1.17
CA ILE A 15 -3.94 -23.36 -1.95
C ILE A 15 -4.29 -21.92 -2.32
N LEU A 16 -4.32 -21.01 -1.34
CA LEU A 16 -4.66 -19.60 -1.58
C LEU A 16 -3.63 -18.91 -2.46
N ARG A 17 -2.32 -19.14 -2.23
CA ARG A 17 -1.26 -18.55 -3.05
C ARG A 17 -1.40 -18.93 -4.53
N LEU A 18 -1.72 -20.19 -4.80
CA LEU A 18 -1.87 -20.69 -6.16
C LEU A 18 -3.21 -20.24 -6.78
N SER A 19 -4.31 -20.37 -6.04
CA SER A 19 -5.66 -20.09 -6.57
C SER A 19 -5.88 -18.61 -6.84
N THR A 20 -5.24 -17.71 -6.10
CA THR A 20 -5.46 -16.27 -6.24
C THR A 20 -4.38 -15.56 -7.05
N LYS A 21 -3.40 -16.29 -7.62
CA LYS A 21 -2.27 -15.68 -8.32
C LYS A 21 -2.71 -14.78 -9.50
N GLU A 22 -3.57 -15.28 -10.36
CA GLU A 22 -4.02 -14.54 -11.54
C GLU A 22 -4.79 -13.28 -11.15
N ALA A 23 -5.69 -13.39 -10.16
CA ALA A 23 -6.47 -12.26 -9.67
C ALA A 23 -5.59 -11.22 -8.97
N HIS A 24 -4.59 -11.65 -8.19
CA HIS A 24 -3.57 -10.77 -7.62
C HIS A 24 -2.83 -9.99 -8.70
N ASP A 25 -2.31 -10.68 -9.71
CA ASP A 25 -1.53 -10.07 -10.78
C ASP A 25 -2.41 -9.06 -11.56
N SER A 26 -3.66 -9.41 -11.85
CA SER A 26 -4.63 -8.50 -12.50
C SER A 26 -4.82 -7.18 -11.74
N ILE A 27 -5.03 -7.24 -10.42
CA ILE A 27 -5.19 -6.03 -9.60
C ILE A 27 -3.88 -5.25 -9.51
N ALA A 28 -2.76 -5.93 -9.28
CA ALA A 28 -1.44 -5.30 -9.13
C ALA A 28 -1.02 -4.51 -10.39
N PHE A 29 -1.44 -4.96 -11.57
CA PHE A 29 -1.18 -4.29 -12.84
C PHE A 29 -2.31 -3.37 -13.31
N SER A 30 -3.34 -3.14 -12.49
CA SER A 30 -4.45 -2.26 -12.83
C SER A 30 -4.03 -0.77 -12.85
N PRO A 31 -4.67 0.08 -13.66
CA PRO A 31 -4.38 1.52 -13.70
C PRO A 31 -4.52 2.22 -12.35
N ALA A 32 -5.52 1.83 -11.54
CA ALA A 32 -5.74 2.40 -10.22
C ALA A 32 -4.61 2.03 -9.25
N ALA A 33 -4.17 0.75 -9.25
CA ALA A 33 -3.04 0.32 -8.43
C ALA A 33 -1.72 0.99 -8.86
N ALA A 34 -1.50 1.19 -10.16
CA ALA A 34 -0.36 1.92 -10.68
C ALA A 34 -0.36 3.39 -10.21
N LYS A 35 -1.49 4.10 -10.37
CA LYS A 35 -1.63 5.48 -9.89
C LYS A 35 -1.38 5.61 -8.39
N LEU A 36 -1.96 4.71 -7.58
CA LEU A 36 -1.73 4.69 -6.13
C LEU A 36 -0.25 4.45 -5.81
N SER A 37 0.37 3.43 -6.41
CA SER A 37 1.74 3.04 -6.12
C SER A 37 2.78 4.06 -6.57
N ASN A 38 2.45 4.87 -7.59
CA ASN A 38 3.28 5.96 -8.08
C ASN A 38 3.01 7.29 -7.38
N GLY A 39 2.00 7.38 -6.50
CA GLY A 39 1.61 8.64 -5.86
C GLY A 39 0.98 9.65 -6.84
N GLU A 40 0.30 9.16 -7.87
CA GLU A 40 -0.33 9.97 -8.93
C GLU A 40 -1.80 10.30 -8.65
N LEU A 41 -2.37 9.78 -7.57
CA LEU A 41 -3.70 10.18 -7.10
C LEU A 41 -3.65 11.59 -6.50
N LEU A 42 -4.70 12.37 -6.71
CA LEU A 42 -4.97 13.57 -5.93
C LEU A 42 -5.14 13.17 -4.46
N LYS A 43 -4.77 14.09 -3.55
CA LYS A 43 -4.84 13.84 -2.11
C LYS A 43 -6.26 13.49 -1.67
N GLU A 44 -7.26 14.15 -2.23
CA GLU A 44 -8.68 13.93 -1.94
C GLU A 44 -9.15 12.55 -2.43
N GLU A 45 -8.67 12.08 -3.58
CA GLU A 45 -8.95 10.72 -4.08
C GLU A 45 -8.35 9.66 -3.15
N TYR A 46 -7.12 9.90 -2.69
CA TYR A 46 -6.46 9.01 -1.74
C TYR A 46 -7.17 8.99 -0.38
N VAL A 47 -7.56 10.15 0.15
CA VAL A 47 -8.34 10.24 1.39
C VAL A 47 -9.67 9.51 1.26
N ARG A 48 -10.39 9.70 0.14
CA ARG A 48 -11.64 8.97 -0.12
C ARG A 48 -11.40 7.46 -0.19
N PHE A 49 -10.31 7.01 -0.80
CA PHE A 49 -9.92 5.60 -0.81
C PHE A 49 -9.64 5.07 0.61
N LEU A 50 -8.93 5.83 1.45
CA LEU A 50 -8.71 5.44 2.85
C LEU A 50 -10.02 5.35 3.63
N MET A 51 -10.99 6.24 3.40
CA MET A 51 -12.31 6.15 4.02
C MET A 51 -13.05 4.86 3.61
N MET A 52 -12.99 4.48 2.33
CA MET A 52 -13.55 3.21 1.87
C MET A 52 -12.85 2.01 2.51
N LEU A 53 -11.52 2.04 2.61
CA LEU A 53 -10.76 1.01 3.33
C LEU A 53 -11.17 0.96 4.80
N TRP A 54 -11.32 2.10 5.47
CA TRP A 54 -11.68 2.16 6.88
C TRP A 54 -12.98 1.40 7.14
N HIS A 55 -14.01 1.58 6.32
CA HIS A 55 -15.28 0.83 6.44
C HIS A 55 -15.08 -0.69 6.26
N VAL A 56 -14.27 -1.10 5.28
CA VAL A 56 -13.95 -2.52 5.03
C VAL A 56 -13.19 -3.14 6.21
N TYR A 57 -12.14 -2.47 6.70
CA TYR A 57 -11.35 -2.96 7.83
C TYR A 57 -12.14 -2.94 9.14
N ALA A 58 -12.97 -1.92 9.38
CA ALA A 58 -13.83 -1.87 10.55
C ALA A 58 -14.78 -3.08 10.60
N ALA A 59 -15.45 -3.38 9.49
CA ALA A 59 -16.32 -4.56 9.38
C ALA A 59 -15.55 -5.87 9.55
N LEU A 60 -14.38 -6.00 8.91
CA LEU A 60 -13.53 -7.19 9.02
C LEU A 60 -13.06 -7.40 10.46
N GLU A 61 -12.55 -6.36 11.10
CA GLU A 61 -11.95 -6.41 12.43
C GLU A 61 -12.99 -6.64 13.52
N GLU A 62 -14.20 -6.07 13.37
CA GLU A 62 -15.35 -6.41 14.21
C GLU A 62 -15.73 -7.89 14.05
N GLY A 63 -15.76 -8.40 12.82
CA GLY A 63 -16.06 -9.79 12.54
C GLY A 63 -15.02 -10.77 13.09
N LEU A 64 -13.74 -10.44 12.98
CA LEU A 64 -12.64 -11.21 13.57
C LEU A 64 -12.68 -11.19 15.10
N GLU A 65 -12.95 -10.04 15.72
CA GLU A 65 -13.11 -9.93 17.18
C GLU A 65 -14.28 -10.79 17.68
N ARG A 66 -15.44 -10.71 17.01
CA ARG A 66 -16.63 -11.51 17.35
C ARG A 66 -16.34 -13.01 17.38
N HIS A 67 -15.45 -13.48 16.51
CA HIS A 67 -15.11 -14.89 16.33
C HIS A 67 -13.68 -15.21 16.74
N ALA A 68 -13.07 -14.42 17.63
CA ALA A 68 -11.67 -14.50 17.99
C ALA A 68 -11.24 -15.87 18.56
N THR A 69 -12.17 -16.62 19.16
CA THR A 69 -11.92 -17.96 19.72
C THR A 69 -12.37 -19.10 18.80
N HIS A 70 -12.81 -18.80 17.58
CA HIS A 70 -13.20 -19.85 16.63
C HIS A 70 -11.94 -20.61 16.17
N PRO A 71 -11.91 -21.96 16.20
CA PRO A 71 -10.68 -22.73 15.97
C PRO A 71 -9.94 -22.43 14.66
N VAL A 72 -10.68 -22.06 13.61
CA VAL A 72 -10.10 -21.71 12.30
C VAL A 72 -9.53 -20.28 12.26
N LEU A 73 -10.05 -19.36 13.07
CA LEU A 73 -9.70 -17.94 13.06
C LEU A 73 -8.65 -17.58 14.12
N GLU A 74 -8.76 -18.18 15.29
CA GLU A 74 -7.95 -17.93 16.49
C GLU A 74 -6.42 -17.96 16.22
N PRO A 75 -5.86 -18.92 15.45
CA PRO A 75 -4.42 -18.97 15.20
C PRO A 75 -3.87 -17.76 14.41
N THR A 76 -4.73 -17.02 13.74
CA THR A 76 -4.37 -15.80 12.99
C THR A 76 -4.77 -14.51 13.70
N TYR A 77 -5.41 -14.61 14.87
CA TYR A 77 -5.97 -13.46 15.57
C TYR A 77 -4.91 -12.75 16.42
N ASN A 78 -4.43 -11.60 15.94
CA ASN A 78 -3.56 -10.70 16.71
C ASN A 78 -3.91 -9.23 16.43
N PRO A 79 -4.88 -8.66 17.17
CA PRO A 79 -5.40 -7.33 16.87
C PRO A 79 -4.36 -6.23 17.09
N THR A 80 -3.45 -6.39 18.05
CA THR A 80 -2.38 -5.42 18.32
C THR A 80 -1.39 -5.31 17.15
N LEU A 81 -1.20 -6.42 16.43
CA LEU A 81 -0.31 -6.49 15.27
C LEU A 81 -1.00 -6.07 13.97
N LEU A 82 -2.23 -6.54 13.75
CA LEU A 82 -2.86 -6.51 12.43
C LEU A 82 -3.96 -5.45 12.27
N LYS A 83 -4.66 -5.01 13.33
CA LYS A 83 -5.75 -4.04 13.16
C LYS A 83 -5.24 -2.77 12.45
N ARG A 84 -5.97 -2.34 11.44
CA ARG A 84 -5.70 -1.21 10.55
C ARG A 84 -6.74 -0.11 10.67
N ALA A 85 -7.98 -0.41 11.09
CA ALA A 85 -9.03 0.62 11.20
C ALA A 85 -8.62 1.82 12.08
N PRO A 86 -7.94 1.65 13.23
CA PRO A 86 -7.43 2.80 13.99
C PRO A 86 -6.37 3.61 13.24
N SER A 87 -5.43 2.94 12.57
CA SER A 87 -4.42 3.62 11.74
C SER A 87 -5.06 4.40 10.58
N LEU A 88 -6.06 3.82 9.93
CA LEU A 88 -6.82 4.47 8.86
C LEU A 88 -7.55 5.72 9.37
N SER A 89 -8.22 5.62 10.52
CA SER A 89 -8.90 6.76 11.17
C SER A 89 -7.91 7.90 11.45
N SER A 90 -6.78 7.60 12.08
CA SER A 90 -5.70 8.56 12.31
C SER A 90 -5.18 9.17 11.01
N ASP A 91 -4.89 8.36 9.98
CA ASP A 91 -4.35 8.86 8.71
C ASP A 91 -5.34 9.77 7.98
N ILE A 92 -6.62 9.41 7.95
CA ILE A 92 -7.68 10.23 7.35
C ILE A 92 -7.75 11.59 8.06
N ALA A 93 -7.77 11.59 9.39
CA ALA A 93 -7.81 12.82 10.18
C ALA A 93 -6.60 13.73 9.92
N GLN A 94 -5.39 13.16 9.87
CA GLN A 94 -4.16 13.88 9.57
C GLN A 94 -4.17 14.47 8.15
N LEU A 95 -4.58 13.69 7.16
CA LEU A 95 -4.65 14.16 5.77
C LEU A 95 -5.69 15.27 5.59
N LEU A 96 -6.82 15.19 6.31
CA LEU A 96 -7.86 16.24 6.33
C LEU A 96 -7.50 17.44 7.22
N GLN A 97 -6.47 17.32 8.07
CA GLN A 97 -6.08 18.32 9.08
C GLN A 97 -7.22 18.65 10.05
N VAL A 98 -7.94 17.62 10.50
CA VAL A 98 -9.02 17.73 11.49
C VAL A 98 -8.75 16.82 12.68
N PRO A 99 -9.31 17.09 13.87
CA PRO A 99 -9.25 16.14 14.97
C PRO A 99 -9.84 14.79 14.59
N GLU A 100 -9.20 13.70 15.02
CA GLU A 100 -9.66 12.32 14.74
C GLU A 100 -11.11 12.08 15.18
N SER A 101 -11.55 12.70 16.28
CA SER A 101 -12.94 12.62 16.75
C SER A 101 -13.98 13.27 15.82
N THR A 102 -13.56 13.93 14.75
CA THR A 102 -14.45 14.74 13.87
C THR A 102 -14.30 14.44 12.39
N TRP A 103 -13.37 13.57 11.97
CA TRP A 103 -13.13 13.33 10.54
C TRP A 103 -14.36 12.72 9.85
N GLU A 104 -15.17 11.91 10.54
CA GLU A 104 -16.42 11.37 10.00
C GLU A 104 -17.47 12.47 9.71
N SER A 105 -17.40 13.61 10.40
CA SER A 105 -18.28 14.77 10.10
C SER A 105 -17.79 15.60 8.92
N HIS A 106 -16.63 15.29 8.34
CA HIS A 106 -16.07 16.04 7.23
C HIS A 106 -16.93 15.88 5.96
N PRO A 107 -17.15 16.93 5.14
CA PRO A 107 -17.99 16.85 3.94
C PRO A 107 -17.64 15.71 2.97
N LEU A 108 -16.35 15.39 2.82
CA LEU A 108 -15.90 14.25 1.99
C LEU A 108 -16.43 12.89 2.50
N HIS A 109 -16.42 12.65 3.81
CA HIS A 109 -16.97 11.41 4.38
C HIS A 109 -18.50 11.42 4.32
N GLN A 110 -19.13 12.55 4.64
CA GLN A 110 -20.58 12.72 4.52
C GLN A 110 -21.07 12.46 3.08
N SER A 111 -20.36 12.97 2.07
CA SER A 111 -20.65 12.67 0.67
C SER A 111 -20.48 11.18 0.35
N LEU A 112 -19.45 10.53 0.90
CA LEU A 112 -19.21 9.10 0.70
C LEU A 112 -20.36 8.27 1.29
N ILE A 113 -20.84 8.55 2.50
CA ILE A 113 -21.90 7.77 3.14
C ILE A 113 -23.30 8.10 2.60
N ASN A 114 -23.53 9.32 2.11
CA ASN A 114 -24.79 9.71 1.48
C ASN A 114 -24.99 9.05 0.11
N SER A 115 -23.89 8.75 -0.60
CA SER A 115 -23.91 8.04 -1.88
C SER A 115 -22.77 7.02 -1.92
N PRO A 116 -22.91 5.90 -1.19
CA PRO A 116 -21.83 4.94 -1.01
C PRO A 116 -21.55 4.21 -2.31
N PRO A 117 -20.27 4.10 -2.73
CA PRO A 117 -19.91 3.32 -3.90
C PRO A 117 -20.36 1.87 -3.73
N GLN A 118 -21.00 1.33 -4.77
CA GLN A 118 -21.50 -0.05 -4.73
C GLN A 118 -20.41 -1.06 -4.36
N ALA A 119 -19.17 -0.84 -4.84
CA ALA A 119 -18.03 -1.67 -4.52
C ALA A 119 -17.73 -1.72 -3.00
N MET A 120 -17.78 -0.58 -2.31
CA MET A 120 -17.56 -0.51 -0.87
C MET A 120 -18.72 -1.19 -0.12
N SER A 121 -19.97 -0.84 -0.45
CA SER A 121 -21.15 -1.41 0.21
C SER A 121 -21.21 -2.93 0.07
N ALA A 122 -21.03 -3.46 -1.15
CA ALA A 122 -21.08 -4.90 -1.39
C ALA A 122 -19.99 -5.66 -0.62
N TYR A 123 -18.80 -5.06 -0.48
CA TYR A 123 -17.69 -5.68 0.25
C TYR A 123 -17.98 -5.73 1.76
N VAL A 124 -18.41 -4.60 2.33
CA VAL A 124 -18.80 -4.51 3.75
C VAL A 124 -19.98 -5.43 4.07
N GLU A 125 -21.00 -5.45 3.22
CA GLU A 125 -22.16 -6.35 3.34
C GLU A 125 -21.74 -7.83 3.31
N ARG A 126 -20.80 -8.22 2.43
CA ARG A 126 -20.30 -9.60 2.39
C ARG A 126 -19.61 -9.99 3.70
N ILE A 127 -18.78 -9.12 4.26
CA ILE A 127 -18.09 -9.37 5.53
C ILE A 127 -19.12 -9.56 6.66
N HIS A 128 -20.10 -8.67 6.76
CA HIS A 128 -21.17 -8.81 7.75
C HIS A 128 -22.01 -10.07 7.54
N ALA A 129 -22.33 -10.42 6.29
CA ALA A 129 -23.08 -11.63 5.97
C ALA A 129 -22.36 -12.90 6.45
N ILE A 130 -21.04 -13.00 6.24
CA ILE A 130 -20.24 -14.14 6.74
C ILE A 130 -20.18 -14.11 8.27
N SER A 131 -19.87 -12.95 8.85
CA SER A 131 -19.72 -12.80 10.31
C SER A 131 -21.01 -13.12 11.06
N ASN A 132 -22.18 -12.86 10.46
CA ASN A 132 -23.49 -13.16 11.05
C ASN A 132 -24.05 -14.54 10.64
N SER A 133 -23.32 -15.31 9.83
CA SER A 133 -23.73 -16.64 9.40
C SER A 133 -23.41 -17.73 10.43
N GLY A 134 -23.85 -18.96 10.16
CA GLY A 134 -23.50 -20.12 10.98
C GLY A 134 -22.05 -20.61 10.81
N ASP A 135 -21.33 -20.12 9.79
CA ASP A 135 -19.93 -20.50 9.52
C ASP A 135 -19.08 -19.25 9.22
N PRO A 136 -18.30 -18.76 10.20
CA PRO A 136 -17.47 -17.57 10.03
C PRO A 136 -16.10 -17.88 9.40
N THR A 137 -15.79 -19.14 9.09
CA THR A 137 -14.47 -19.53 8.55
C THR A 137 -14.01 -18.75 7.32
N PRO A 138 -14.90 -18.32 6.40
CA PRO A 138 -14.47 -17.52 5.25
C PRO A 138 -13.87 -16.15 5.61
N LEU A 139 -14.03 -15.64 6.84
CA LEU A 139 -13.35 -14.40 7.29
C LEU A 139 -11.80 -14.51 7.19
N VAL A 140 -11.23 -15.71 7.29
CA VAL A 140 -9.78 -15.92 7.06
C VAL A 140 -9.37 -15.45 5.66
N ALA A 141 -10.21 -15.65 4.65
CA ALA A 141 -9.90 -15.23 3.28
C ALA A 141 -9.77 -13.70 3.18
N HIS A 142 -10.66 -12.97 3.85
CA HIS A 142 -10.63 -11.51 3.90
C HIS A 142 -9.35 -11.00 4.59
N ALA A 143 -9.05 -11.58 5.76
CA ALA A 143 -7.82 -11.28 6.51
C ALA A 143 -6.56 -11.61 5.70
N TYR A 144 -6.55 -12.75 4.99
CA TYR A 144 -5.43 -13.15 4.12
C TYR A 144 -5.17 -12.12 3.03
N VAL A 145 -6.17 -11.79 2.21
CA VAL A 145 -5.97 -10.90 1.06
C VAL A 145 -5.59 -9.50 1.52
N ARG A 146 -6.22 -8.98 2.57
CA ARG A 146 -5.95 -7.63 3.07
C ARG A 146 -4.61 -7.56 3.78
N TYR A 147 -4.43 -8.28 4.89
CA TYR A 147 -3.23 -8.11 5.71
C TYR A 147 -1.94 -8.54 5.01
N LEU A 148 -1.93 -9.64 4.23
CA LEU A 148 -0.71 -10.03 3.50
C LEU A 148 -0.44 -9.11 2.31
N GLY A 149 -1.47 -8.53 1.70
CA GLY A 149 -1.34 -7.51 0.69
C GLY A 149 -0.63 -6.27 1.24
N ASP A 150 -1.11 -5.77 2.38
CA ASP A 150 -0.52 -4.61 3.07
C ASP A 150 0.94 -4.85 3.47
N LEU A 151 1.26 -6.05 3.95
CA LEU A 151 2.62 -6.49 4.33
C LEU A 151 3.56 -6.75 3.13
N SER A 152 3.06 -6.69 1.89
CA SER A 152 3.85 -6.99 0.69
C SER A 152 4.09 -5.75 -0.17
N GLY A 153 3.07 -4.94 -0.43
CA GLY A 153 3.19 -3.73 -1.25
C GLY A 153 3.25 -2.41 -0.46
N GLY A 154 2.90 -2.44 0.82
CA GLY A 154 2.65 -1.23 1.60
C GLY A 154 3.84 -0.29 1.73
N GLN A 155 5.08 -0.81 1.76
CA GLN A 155 6.27 0.05 1.92
C GLN A 155 6.58 0.88 0.68
N THR A 156 6.40 0.32 -0.52
CA THR A 156 6.56 1.07 -1.77
C THR A 156 5.53 2.19 -1.86
N ILE A 157 4.26 1.87 -1.56
CA ILE A 157 3.17 2.83 -1.57
C ILE A 157 3.43 3.95 -0.55
N ARG A 158 3.81 3.58 0.69
CA ARG A 158 4.16 4.52 1.76
C ARG A 158 5.17 5.56 1.32
N HIS A 159 6.27 5.14 0.69
CA HIS A 159 7.31 6.05 0.22
C HIS A 159 6.82 6.99 -0.90
N SER A 160 6.08 6.45 -1.88
CA SER A 160 5.51 7.25 -2.96
C SER A 160 4.53 8.32 -2.45
N LEU A 161 3.67 7.96 -1.51
CA LEU A 161 2.68 8.88 -0.93
C LEU A 161 3.33 9.96 -0.05
N ALA A 162 4.36 9.60 0.73
CA ALA A 162 5.12 10.57 1.52
C ALA A 162 5.67 11.70 0.64
N LYS A 163 6.25 11.31 -0.51
CA LYS A 163 6.75 12.26 -1.52
C LYS A 163 5.62 13.03 -2.21
N ALA A 164 4.56 12.35 -2.64
CA ALA A 164 3.47 12.98 -3.39
C ALA A 164 2.71 14.03 -2.58
N TYR A 165 2.53 13.80 -1.28
CA TYR A 165 1.72 14.64 -0.39
C TYR A 165 2.53 15.44 0.64
N ASN A 166 3.87 15.44 0.51
CA ASN A 166 4.80 16.12 1.43
C ASN A 166 4.59 15.73 2.90
N LEU A 167 4.46 14.44 3.18
CA LEU A 167 4.28 13.90 4.53
C LEU A 167 5.62 13.55 5.18
N ASP A 168 5.69 13.69 6.50
CA ASP A 168 6.85 13.24 7.26
C ASP A 168 6.83 11.73 7.44
N GLU A 169 7.68 11.05 6.65
CA GLU A 169 7.83 9.61 6.69
C GLU A 169 8.38 9.09 8.05
N ALA A 170 9.15 9.89 8.79
CA ALA A 170 9.66 9.50 10.11
C ALA A 170 8.57 9.54 11.18
N ALA A 171 7.70 10.56 11.12
CA ALA A 171 6.56 10.69 12.03
C ALA A 171 5.43 9.67 11.73
N SER A 172 5.36 9.15 10.49
CA SER A 172 4.28 8.27 9.99
C SER A 172 2.88 8.89 10.08
N GLU A 173 2.79 10.22 10.17
CA GLU A 173 1.53 10.96 10.17
C GLU A 173 0.91 10.91 8.77
N GLY A 174 -0.31 10.38 8.66
CA GLY A 174 -0.97 10.15 7.37
C GLY A 174 -0.46 8.91 6.62
N LEU A 175 0.38 8.09 7.24
CA LEU A 175 1.00 6.89 6.65
C LEU A 175 1.01 5.69 7.62
N SER A 176 0.33 5.79 8.75
CA SER A 176 0.33 4.80 9.82
C SER A 176 -0.34 3.48 9.42
N PHE A 177 -1.22 3.49 8.42
CA PHE A 177 -1.84 2.30 7.83
C PHE A 177 -0.79 1.29 7.35
N TYR A 178 0.27 1.78 6.71
CA TYR A 178 1.37 0.97 6.19
C TYR A 178 2.45 0.64 7.23
N ALA A 179 2.34 1.17 8.45
CA ALA A 179 3.28 0.92 9.53
C ALA A 179 2.84 -0.29 10.36
N PHE A 180 3.68 -1.32 10.39
CA PHE A 180 3.49 -2.51 11.22
C PHE A 180 4.48 -2.53 12.38
N LYS A 181 4.09 -3.20 13.47
CA LYS A 181 4.96 -3.44 14.62
C LYS A 181 5.59 -4.83 14.53
N GLU A 182 6.67 -5.06 15.27
CA GLU A 182 7.28 -6.39 15.38
C GLU A 182 6.32 -7.41 16.01
N LEU A 183 6.48 -8.70 15.69
CA LEU A 183 5.59 -9.75 16.19
C LEU A 183 5.66 -9.90 17.71
N SER A 184 6.82 -9.60 18.29
CA SER A 184 7.14 -9.81 19.71
C SER A 184 7.40 -8.51 20.49
N SER A 185 7.22 -7.34 19.85
CA SER A 185 7.50 -6.05 20.49
C SER A 185 6.69 -4.92 19.86
N SER A 186 6.64 -3.76 20.52
CA SER A 186 5.96 -2.57 19.97
C SER A 186 6.82 -1.74 19.01
N LYS A 187 8.03 -2.20 18.66
CA LYS A 187 8.92 -1.48 17.74
C LYS A 187 8.39 -1.54 16.30
N PRO A 188 8.74 -0.57 15.44
CA PRO A 188 8.45 -0.66 14.01
C PRO A 188 9.07 -1.90 13.36
N ALA A 189 8.30 -2.60 12.54
CA ALA A 189 8.74 -3.80 11.83
C ALA A 189 9.73 -3.45 10.71
N SER A 190 10.86 -4.17 10.66
CA SER A 190 11.74 -4.19 9.48
C SER A 190 11.16 -5.05 8.35
N LEU A 191 11.74 -4.99 7.15
CA LEU A 191 11.38 -5.89 6.04
C LEU A 191 11.50 -7.38 6.42
N GLY A 192 12.54 -7.73 7.19
CA GLY A 192 12.71 -9.09 7.70
C GLY A 192 11.60 -9.50 8.66
N GLU A 193 11.13 -8.56 9.48
CA GLU A 193 10.03 -8.78 10.41
C GLU A 193 8.67 -8.90 9.70
N MET A 194 8.43 -8.09 8.66
CA MET A 194 7.25 -8.25 7.79
C MET A 194 7.18 -9.65 7.17
N LYS A 195 8.33 -10.23 6.79
CA LYS A 195 8.38 -11.62 6.34
C LYS A 195 7.96 -12.59 7.46
N ARG A 196 8.46 -12.41 8.68
CA ARG A 196 8.09 -13.25 9.83
C ARG A 196 6.61 -13.16 10.17
N ILE A 197 6.01 -11.97 10.10
CA ILE A 197 4.57 -11.76 10.31
C ILE A 197 3.77 -12.53 9.25
N LYS A 198 4.17 -12.44 7.97
CA LYS A 198 3.52 -13.21 6.88
C LYS A 198 3.63 -14.71 7.10
N ASP A 199 4.80 -15.20 7.52
CA ASP A 199 5.02 -16.62 7.76
C ASP A 199 4.22 -17.10 8.99
N TRP A 200 4.16 -16.32 10.07
CA TRP A 200 3.30 -16.58 11.23
C TRP A 200 1.82 -16.68 10.82
N PHE A 201 1.31 -15.71 10.05
CA PHE A 201 -0.07 -15.72 9.60
C PHE A 201 -0.38 -16.94 8.71
N ARG A 202 0.52 -17.28 7.77
CA ARG A 202 0.36 -18.48 6.92
C ARG A 202 0.32 -19.76 7.75
N ASN A 203 1.17 -19.88 8.75
CA ASN A 203 1.17 -21.03 9.65
C ASN A 203 -0.14 -21.10 10.45
N GLY A 204 -0.63 -19.97 10.97
CA GLY A 204 -1.92 -19.90 11.65
C GLY A 204 -3.09 -20.34 10.75
N MET A 205 -3.14 -19.89 9.50
CA MET A 205 -4.15 -20.38 8.54
C MET A 205 -4.07 -21.88 8.32
N ASN A 206 -2.86 -22.43 8.19
CA ASN A 206 -2.65 -23.86 7.99
C ASN A 206 -3.10 -24.67 9.21
N GLU A 207 -2.78 -24.19 10.42
CA GLU A 207 -3.20 -24.79 11.68
C GLU A 207 -4.72 -24.74 11.84
N GLY A 208 -5.33 -23.57 11.65
CA GLY A 208 -6.77 -23.38 11.81
C GLY A 208 -7.60 -24.22 10.83
N ALA A 209 -7.19 -24.32 9.57
CA ALA A 209 -7.90 -25.14 8.59
C ALA A 209 -7.60 -26.64 8.71
N GLY A 210 -6.42 -27.01 9.23
CA GLY A 210 -5.97 -28.39 9.37
C GLY A 210 -6.08 -29.18 8.06
N ASP A 211 -6.66 -30.38 8.13
CA ASP A 211 -6.94 -31.24 6.97
C ASP A 211 -8.39 -31.15 6.47
N ASN A 212 -9.18 -30.19 6.99
CA ASN A 212 -10.60 -30.08 6.61
C ASN A 212 -10.76 -29.52 5.20
N VAL A 213 -10.95 -30.41 4.23
CA VAL A 213 -11.11 -30.10 2.80
C VAL A 213 -12.29 -29.16 2.53
N ALA A 214 -13.41 -29.30 3.27
CA ALA A 214 -14.58 -28.44 3.07
C ALA A 214 -14.30 -26.99 3.51
N VAL A 215 -13.63 -26.81 4.64
CA VAL A 215 -13.19 -25.48 5.13
C VAL A 215 -12.18 -24.88 4.16
N LYS A 216 -11.18 -25.64 3.70
CA LYS A 216 -10.22 -25.17 2.71
C LYS A 216 -10.88 -24.73 1.41
N ALA A 217 -11.86 -25.49 0.91
CA ALA A 217 -12.61 -25.15 -0.29
C ALA A 217 -13.42 -23.86 -0.11
N ALA A 218 -14.13 -23.71 1.01
CA ALA A 218 -14.91 -22.52 1.31
C ALA A 218 -14.03 -21.26 1.40
N ILE A 219 -12.89 -21.34 2.09
CA ILE A 219 -11.94 -20.23 2.21
C ILE A 219 -11.31 -19.90 0.84
N ALA A 220 -10.95 -20.90 0.03
CA ALA A 220 -10.37 -20.67 -1.30
C ALA A 220 -11.35 -20.02 -2.29
N GLN A 221 -12.62 -20.45 -2.23
CA GLN A 221 -13.68 -19.80 -2.99
C GLN A 221 -13.86 -18.36 -2.54
N GLU A 222 -13.99 -18.11 -1.23
CA GLU A 222 -14.14 -16.76 -0.71
C GLU A 222 -12.94 -15.87 -1.05
N ALA A 223 -11.71 -16.39 -1.00
CA ALA A 223 -10.53 -15.61 -1.37
C ALA A 223 -10.61 -15.11 -2.82
N SER A 224 -11.16 -15.90 -3.73
CA SER A 224 -11.39 -15.49 -5.12
C SER A 224 -12.40 -14.34 -5.20
N ASP A 225 -13.49 -14.42 -4.43
CA ASP A 225 -14.48 -13.35 -4.31
C ASP A 225 -13.89 -12.08 -3.66
N VAL A 226 -13.03 -12.24 -2.65
CA VAL A 226 -12.31 -11.14 -2.00
C VAL A 226 -11.43 -10.40 -3.00
N PHE A 227 -10.69 -11.10 -3.87
CA PHE A 227 -9.93 -10.43 -4.92
C PHE A 227 -10.84 -9.64 -5.87
N ARG A 228 -12.02 -10.16 -6.24
CA ARG A 228 -13.00 -9.41 -7.02
C ARG A 228 -13.44 -8.13 -6.29
N TYR A 229 -13.85 -8.22 -5.01
CA TYR A 229 -14.22 -7.04 -4.23
C TYR A 229 -13.09 -6.01 -4.12
N ASN A 230 -11.84 -6.45 -3.97
CA ASN A 230 -10.70 -5.54 -3.96
C ASN A 230 -10.53 -4.85 -5.31
N GLY A 231 -10.66 -5.59 -6.42
CA GLY A 231 -10.60 -5.03 -7.78
C GLY A 231 -11.69 -3.98 -8.00
N ASP A 232 -12.92 -4.28 -7.60
CA ASP A 232 -14.06 -3.35 -7.67
C ASP A 232 -13.79 -2.10 -6.83
N LEU A 233 -13.22 -2.26 -5.62
CA LEU A 233 -12.86 -1.14 -4.74
C LEU A 233 -11.76 -0.25 -5.33
N PHE A 234 -10.76 -0.84 -5.99
CA PHE A 234 -9.74 -0.09 -6.75
C PHE A 234 -10.36 0.65 -7.94
N GLY A 235 -11.32 0.03 -8.63
CA GLY A 235 -12.09 0.68 -9.69
C GLY A 235 -12.83 1.92 -9.20
N ALA A 236 -13.46 1.84 -8.02
CA ALA A 236 -14.18 2.94 -7.39
C ALA A 236 -13.29 4.13 -6.97
N ILE A 237 -11.96 4.00 -6.98
CA ILE A 237 -11.03 5.15 -6.82
C ILE A 237 -11.16 6.11 -8.00
N LEU A 238 -11.29 5.57 -9.22
CA LEU A 238 -11.35 6.34 -10.46
C LEU A 238 -12.76 6.86 -10.77
N GLU A 239 -13.76 6.41 -10.02
CA GLU A 239 -15.12 6.91 -10.10
C GLU A 239 -15.22 8.23 -9.33
N HIS A 240 -15.26 9.34 -10.06
CA HIS A 240 -15.43 10.68 -9.49
C HIS A 240 -16.92 11.04 -9.39
N PRO A 241 -17.52 11.08 -8.19
CA PRO A 241 -18.65 11.97 -7.99
C PRO A 241 -18.10 13.40 -7.96
N ASP A 242 -18.54 14.27 -8.88
CA ASP A 242 -18.19 15.69 -9.04
C ASP A 242 -17.48 16.33 -7.83
N LEU A 243 -16.15 16.18 -7.73
CA LEU A 243 -15.35 16.79 -6.66
C LEU A 243 -15.37 18.33 -6.75
N ASP A 244 -15.78 18.88 -7.91
CA ASP A 244 -16.00 20.31 -8.15
C ASP A 244 -17.09 20.93 -7.26
N GLN A 245 -18.04 20.13 -6.74
CA GLN A 245 -19.07 20.64 -5.82
C GLN A 245 -18.56 20.71 -4.38
N VAL A 246 -17.79 19.72 -3.93
CA VAL A 246 -17.20 19.69 -2.57
C VAL A 246 -16.17 20.79 -2.38
N GLN A 247 -15.40 21.11 -3.43
CA GLN A 247 -14.37 22.15 -3.40
C GLN A 247 -14.93 23.58 -3.32
N LYS A 248 -16.22 23.79 -3.63
CA LYS A 248 -16.90 25.09 -3.47
C LYS A 248 -17.35 25.36 -2.04
N GLU A 249 -17.49 24.32 -1.20
CA GLU A 249 -17.98 24.44 0.18
C GLU A 249 -16.85 24.43 1.23
N LEU A 250 -15.62 24.08 0.84
CA LEU A 250 -14.44 24.13 1.71
C LEU A 250 -13.76 25.51 1.63
N PRO A 251 -13.25 26.07 2.74
CA PRO A 251 -12.44 27.29 2.68
C PRO A 251 -11.21 27.02 1.81
N VAL A 252 -10.99 27.91 0.84
CA VAL A 252 -9.91 27.81 -0.16
C VAL A 252 -8.56 27.73 0.57
N SER A 253 -7.99 26.53 0.63
CA SER A 253 -6.58 26.34 0.94
C SER A 253 -5.77 26.86 -0.26
N PRO A 254 -4.65 27.58 -0.05
CA PRO A 254 -3.93 28.19 -1.15
C PRO A 254 -3.50 27.12 -2.13
N LYS A 255 -3.83 27.34 -3.42
CA LYS A 255 -3.43 26.49 -4.53
C LYS A 255 -1.97 26.10 -4.36
N ALA A 256 -1.69 24.80 -4.27
CA ALA A 256 -0.35 24.30 -4.42
C ALA A 256 0.20 24.86 -5.74
N HIS A 257 1.18 25.75 -5.65
CA HIS A 257 1.99 26.10 -6.79
C HIS A 257 2.73 24.82 -7.18
N TYR A 258 2.20 24.11 -8.18
CA TYR A 258 3.02 23.17 -8.95
C TYR A 258 4.13 24.00 -9.59
N GLY A 259 5.30 24.01 -8.95
CA GLY A 259 6.53 24.43 -9.58
C GLY A 259 6.67 23.61 -10.85
N SER A 260 6.69 24.30 -11.98
CA SER A 260 6.98 23.71 -13.29
C SER A 260 8.20 22.80 -13.16
N GLY A 261 8.09 21.57 -13.71
CA GLY A 261 9.21 20.65 -13.79
C GLY A 261 10.47 21.31 -14.36
N PHE A 262 11.63 20.72 -14.06
CA PHE A 262 12.93 21.23 -14.50
C PHE A 262 12.91 21.60 -15.98
N ALA A 263 13.41 22.80 -16.31
CA ALA A 263 13.51 23.23 -17.70
C ALA A 263 14.28 22.17 -18.49
N VAL A 264 13.82 21.84 -19.70
CA VAL A 264 14.43 20.82 -20.57
C VAL A 264 15.94 21.11 -20.78
N SER A 265 16.34 22.39 -20.74
CA SER A 265 17.73 22.82 -20.77
C SER A 265 18.56 22.35 -19.58
N SER A 266 17.99 22.27 -18.38
CA SER A 266 18.64 21.78 -17.16
C SER A 266 18.91 20.28 -17.22
N VAL A 267 17.95 19.51 -17.74
CA VAL A 267 18.07 18.05 -17.90
C VAL A 267 19.09 17.72 -18.99
N LEU A 268 19.06 18.46 -20.10
CA LEU A 268 20.00 18.27 -21.21
C LEU A 268 21.45 18.62 -20.78
N ALA A 269 21.63 19.65 -19.95
CA ALA A 269 22.95 20.03 -19.42
C ALA A 269 23.55 18.93 -18.52
N VAL A 270 22.74 18.32 -17.65
CA VAL A 270 23.20 17.22 -16.78
C VAL A 270 23.55 15.97 -17.60
N ILE A 271 22.70 15.58 -18.56
CA ILE A 271 22.96 14.44 -19.45
C ILE A 271 24.24 14.66 -20.27
N THR A 272 24.45 15.89 -20.78
CA THR A 272 25.66 16.23 -21.53
C THR A 272 26.91 16.16 -20.64
N ALA A 273 26.84 16.69 -19.41
CA ALA A 273 27.96 16.64 -18.47
C ALA A 273 28.35 15.21 -18.10
N VAL A 274 27.36 14.34 -17.81
CA VAL A 274 27.58 12.93 -17.50
C VAL A 274 28.15 12.17 -18.71
N SER A 275 27.66 12.46 -19.92
CA SER A 275 28.13 11.81 -21.15
C SER A 275 29.57 12.21 -21.50
N VAL A 276 29.93 13.49 -21.30
CA VAL A 276 31.30 13.98 -21.49
C VAL A 276 32.24 13.39 -20.45
N ALA A 277 31.84 13.34 -19.17
CA ALA A 277 32.63 12.71 -18.11
C ALA A 277 32.85 11.22 -18.39
N HIS A 278 31.81 10.50 -18.83
CA HIS A 278 31.92 9.10 -19.21
C HIS A 278 32.85 8.89 -20.43
N PHE A 279 32.77 9.75 -21.44
CA PHE A 279 33.66 9.70 -22.61
C PHE A 279 35.13 9.92 -22.23
N PHE A 280 35.44 10.86 -21.34
CA PHE A 280 36.81 11.08 -20.87
C PHE A 280 37.34 9.92 -20.01
N LEU A 281 36.49 9.28 -19.22
CA LEU A 281 36.88 8.13 -18.40
C LEU A 281 37.09 6.86 -19.22
N VAL A 282 36.25 6.62 -20.23
CA VAL A 282 36.24 5.37 -21.01
C VAL A 282 37.13 5.44 -22.25
N VAL A 283 37.13 6.56 -22.98
CA VAL A 283 37.91 6.72 -24.23
C VAL A 283 39.24 7.43 -23.97
N GLY A 284 39.30 8.33 -22.98
CA GLY A 284 40.51 9.10 -22.63
C GLY A 284 41.59 8.33 -21.85
N GLY A 285 41.28 7.10 -21.42
CA GLY A 285 42.22 6.18 -20.79
C GLY A 285 42.76 6.68 -19.45
N PHE A 286 41.95 6.55 -18.39
CA PHE A 286 42.32 6.84 -17.00
C PHE A 286 42.73 5.59 -16.18
N SER A 287 43.04 4.47 -16.85
CA SER A 287 43.53 3.26 -16.19
C SER A 287 45.04 3.06 -16.42
N GLY A 288 45.74 2.59 -15.38
CA GLY A 288 47.18 2.32 -15.39
C GLY A 288 48.08 3.53 -15.08
N PRO A 289 49.42 3.36 -15.10
CA PRO A 289 50.40 4.37 -14.65
C PRO A 289 50.31 5.72 -15.38
N ARG A 290 49.78 5.73 -16.61
CA ARG A 290 49.57 6.95 -17.42
C ARG A 290 48.32 7.74 -17.01
N GLY A 291 47.33 7.10 -16.36
CA GLY A 291 46.12 7.76 -15.84
C GLY A 291 46.41 8.61 -14.60
N PHE A 292 47.30 8.13 -13.72
CA PHE A 292 47.70 8.87 -12.52
C PHE A 292 48.46 10.17 -12.86
N ALA A 293 49.33 10.14 -13.87
CA ALA A 293 50.02 11.34 -14.36
C ALA A 293 49.06 12.39 -14.93
N LYS A 294 47.97 11.96 -15.59
CA LYS A 294 46.93 12.86 -16.10
C LYS A 294 46.05 13.43 -14.98
N LEU A 295 45.78 12.65 -13.92
CA LEU A 295 45.06 13.13 -12.73
C LEU A 295 45.87 14.22 -12.02
N ALA A 296 47.17 13.98 -11.81
CA ALA A 296 48.07 14.96 -11.21
C ALA A 296 48.18 16.26 -12.05
N ALA A 297 48.18 16.15 -13.37
CA ALA A 297 48.16 17.32 -14.27
C ALA A 297 46.83 18.10 -14.20
N ALA A 298 45.69 17.39 -14.08
CA ALA A 298 44.38 18.02 -13.91
C ALA A 298 44.25 18.73 -12.54
N GLU A 299 44.81 18.14 -11.49
CA GLU A 299 44.84 18.70 -10.14
C GLU A 299 45.75 19.94 -10.06
N GLN A 300 46.90 19.92 -10.74
CA GLN A 300 47.76 21.10 -10.93
C GLN A 300 47.10 22.21 -11.75
N TRP A 301 46.37 21.85 -12.82
CA TRP A 301 45.61 22.83 -13.59
C TRP A 301 44.50 23.46 -12.75
N PHE A 302 43.73 22.68 -11.98
CA PHE A 302 42.66 23.18 -11.11
C PHE A 302 43.19 24.11 -10.01
N THR A 303 44.30 23.74 -9.37
CA THR A 303 44.95 24.59 -8.36
C THR A 303 45.55 25.86 -8.95
N SER A 304 46.02 25.85 -10.20
CA SER A 304 46.48 27.06 -10.90
C SER A 304 45.33 27.99 -11.34
N PHE A 305 44.16 27.42 -11.66
CA PHE A 305 42.99 28.17 -12.13
C PHE A 305 42.21 28.83 -10.99
N TRP A 306 42.26 28.24 -9.78
CA TRP A 306 41.58 28.76 -8.57
C TRP A 306 42.52 29.32 -7.49
N GLY A 307 43.83 29.08 -7.59
CA GLY A 307 44.84 29.60 -6.65
C GLY A 307 45.35 31.01 -6.95
N ALA A 308 44.95 31.63 -8.07
CA ALA A 308 45.38 32.98 -8.45
C ALA A 308 44.50 34.12 -7.88
N THR A 309 43.76 33.86 -6.80
CA THR A 309 42.97 34.85 -6.08
C THR A 309 43.24 34.75 -4.58
N VAL A 310 44.43 35.23 -4.20
CA VAL A 310 44.71 35.89 -2.92
C VAL A 310 45.46 37.18 -3.23
#